data_AF-A0AAU9E2N7-F1
#
_entry.id   AF-A0AAU9E2N7-F1
#
_cell.length_a   1.000
_cell.length_b   1.000
_cell.length_c   1.000
_cell.angle_alpha   90.00
_cell.angle_beta   90.00
_cell.angle_gamma   90.00
#
_symmetry.space_group_name_H-M   'P 1'
#
loop_
_entity.id
_entity.type
_entity.pdbx_description
1 polymer ?
#
loop_
_entity_poly.entity_id
_entity_poly.type
_entity_poly.pdbx_seq_one_letter_code
_entity_poly.pdbx_strand_id
1 'polypeptide(L)'
;MREKIEKAMLEKDYREITEIYMEKGIVPILEIFSEYANWRSYFKIKLDGEIVEKDINLMLPLINNILDTKNRDEIEKNFKIILDNYILKIEREKVKKKIDRLSSKEIDKIEKNFFNLLQKNEQAQVIRYGNELFFRNKEKFYETILFYSLINNKNKTLPLIVLSMINIIEKVGKENYFYPFIIGMRLLGRYPNEFNEYEEAVNKDGIEYDEISKEIETEKIDIENYGYLKGLKYFNENFNHPKKNIINILGMEYIEKRGM
;
A
#
# COMPACT_ATOMS: atom_id res chain seq x y z
N MET A 1 -26.76 7.85 -6.02
CA MET A 1 -25.47 8.20 -5.38
C MET A 1 -24.30 7.51 -6.07
N ARG A 2 -24.22 6.17 -6.06
CA ARG A 2 -23.15 5.40 -6.74
C ARG A 2 -22.92 5.84 -8.20
N GLU A 3 -23.99 5.95 -8.98
CA GLU A 3 -23.93 6.38 -10.39
C GLU A 3 -23.39 7.80 -10.57
N LYS A 4 -23.68 8.72 -9.63
CA LYS A 4 -23.18 10.10 -9.65
C LYS A 4 -21.66 10.11 -9.48
N ILE A 5 -21.16 9.37 -8.48
CA ILE A 5 -19.71 9.23 -8.22
C ILE A 5 -19.00 8.60 -9.41
N GLU A 6 -19.56 7.50 -9.93
CA GLU A 6 -19.00 6.78 -11.06
C GLU A 6 -18.95 7.66 -12.32
N LYS A 7 -20.01 8.45 -12.58
CA LYS A 7 -20.04 9.44 -13.67
C LYS A 7 -18.95 10.51 -13.49
N ALA A 8 -18.93 11.20 -12.34
CA ALA A 8 -17.97 12.25 -12.06
C ALA A 8 -16.52 11.76 -12.18
N MET A 9 -16.24 10.58 -11.66
CA MET A 9 -14.93 9.94 -11.76
C MET A 9 -14.56 9.65 -13.24
N LEU A 10 -15.46 9.06 -14.02
CA LEU A 10 -15.19 8.72 -15.43
C LEU A 10 -15.08 9.94 -16.35
N GLU A 11 -15.75 11.04 -15.99
CA GLU A 11 -15.64 12.34 -16.64
C GLU A 11 -14.45 13.16 -16.13
N LYS A 12 -13.70 12.62 -15.15
CA LYS A 12 -12.57 13.28 -14.47
C LYS A 12 -12.95 14.61 -13.82
N ASP A 13 -14.20 14.73 -13.36
CA ASP A 13 -14.71 15.88 -12.62
C ASP A 13 -14.26 15.82 -11.16
N TYR A 14 -13.01 16.24 -10.90
CA TYR A 14 -12.44 16.26 -9.56
C TYR A 14 -13.13 17.27 -8.63
N ARG A 15 -13.83 18.28 -9.16
CA ARG A 15 -14.60 19.24 -8.34
C ARG A 15 -15.83 18.57 -7.76
N GLU A 16 -16.60 17.89 -8.60
CA GLU A 16 -17.76 17.10 -8.17
C GLU A 16 -17.33 15.98 -7.20
N ILE A 17 -16.23 15.27 -7.46
CA ILE A 17 -15.70 14.28 -6.51
C ILE A 17 -15.32 14.92 -5.16
N THR A 18 -14.74 16.12 -5.17
CA THR A 18 -14.40 16.85 -3.95
C THR A 18 -15.67 17.27 -3.20
N GLU A 19 -16.69 17.77 -3.87
CA GLU A 19 -17.98 18.11 -3.26
C GLU A 19 -18.62 16.88 -2.60
N ILE A 20 -18.64 15.75 -3.30
CA ILE A 20 -19.12 14.48 -2.74
C ILE A 20 -18.30 14.07 -1.51
N TYR A 21 -16.98 14.22 -1.53
CA TYR A 21 -16.14 13.94 -0.37
C TYR A 21 -16.51 14.82 0.83
N MET A 22 -16.69 16.12 0.62
CA MET A 22 -17.05 17.06 1.69
C MET A 22 -18.45 16.76 2.27
N GLU A 23 -19.38 16.26 1.46
CA GLU A 23 -20.74 15.94 1.90
C GLU A 23 -20.91 14.56 2.52
N LYS A 24 -20.19 13.55 2.00
CA LYS A 24 -20.44 12.12 2.28
C LYS A 24 -19.23 11.38 2.82
N GLY A 25 -18.07 12.03 2.89
CA GLY A 25 -16.81 11.42 3.26
C GLY A 25 -16.24 10.51 2.17
N ILE A 26 -15.15 9.83 2.52
CA ILE A 26 -14.32 9.09 1.56
C ILE A 26 -14.90 7.72 1.15
N VAL A 27 -15.74 7.11 2.00
CA VAL A 27 -16.15 5.71 1.86
C VAL A 27 -16.88 5.43 0.53
N PRO A 28 -17.87 6.24 0.11
CA PRO A 28 -18.53 6.03 -1.18
C PRO A 28 -17.58 6.16 -2.38
N ILE A 29 -16.53 6.98 -2.26
CA ILE A 29 -15.52 7.20 -3.30
C ILE A 29 -14.56 6.00 -3.35
N LEU A 30 -14.09 5.53 -2.20
CA LEU A 30 -13.24 4.34 -2.08
C LEU A 30 -13.90 3.08 -2.65
N GLU A 31 -15.21 2.92 -2.46
CA GLU A 31 -15.96 1.82 -3.08
C GLU A 31 -15.79 1.82 -4.60
N ILE A 32 -15.98 2.97 -5.25
CA ILE A 32 -15.82 3.08 -6.70
C ILE A 32 -14.35 2.93 -7.11
N PHE A 33 -13.41 3.57 -6.41
CA PHE A 33 -11.99 3.48 -6.73
C PHE A 33 -11.48 2.03 -6.64
N SER A 34 -12.00 1.24 -5.69
CA SER A 34 -11.68 -0.19 -5.59
C SER A 34 -12.16 -1.05 -6.77
N GLU A 35 -13.08 -0.54 -7.60
CA GLU A 35 -13.52 -1.18 -8.85
C GLU A 35 -12.79 -0.68 -10.11
N TYR A 36 -12.22 0.53 -10.09
CA TYR A 36 -11.68 1.21 -11.29
C TYR A 36 -10.19 1.56 -11.26
N ALA A 37 -9.45 1.30 -10.18
CA ALA A 37 -8.03 1.63 -10.17
C ALA A 37 -7.26 0.80 -11.21
N ASN A 38 -6.21 1.41 -11.77
CA ASN A 38 -5.35 0.80 -12.78
C ASN A 38 -4.52 -0.32 -12.14
N TRP A 39 -5.00 -1.55 -12.30
CA TRP A 39 -4.40 -2.77 -11.78
C TRP A 39 -4.49 -3.93 -12.77
N ARG A 40 -4.37 -3.76 -14.10
CA ARG A 40 -4.28 -4.94 -15.02
C ARG A 40 -2.88 -5.37 -15.46
N SER A 41 -1.92 -4.46 -15.54
CA SER A 41 -0.51 -4.82 -15.79
C SER A 41 0.45 -3.90 -15.06
N TYR A 42 1.56 -4.45 -14.54
CA TYR A 42 2.66 -3.67 -13.94
C TYR A 42 3.66 -3.17 -15.00
N PHE A 43 3.49 -3.56 -16.26
CA PHE A 43 4.31 -3.12 -17.39
C PHE A 43 3.43 -2.75 -18.60
N LYS A 44 4.02 -2.04 -19.55
CA LYS A 44 3.48 -1.77 -20.87
C LYS A 44 4.42 -2.42 -21.89
N ILE A 45 3.85 -3.05 -22.91
CA ILE A 45 4.61 -3.49 -24.08
C ILE A 45 4.39 -2.43 -25.15
N LYS A 46 5.47 -1.79 -25.62
CA LYS A 46 5.45 -0.86 -26.74
C LYS A 46 5.29 -1.62 -28.06
N LEU A 47 4.96 -0.90 -29.14
CA LEU A 47 4.73 -1.50 -30.46
C LEU A 47 5.96 -2.23 -31.04
N ASP A 48 7.15 -1.82 -30.64
CA ASP A 48 8.43 -2.42 -31.00
C ASP A 48 8.81 -3.62 -30.10
N GLY A 49 7.97 -3.97 -29.13
CA GLY A 49 8.21 -5.05 -28.17
C GLY A 49 8.95 -4.63 -26.91
N GLU A 50 9.33 -3.36 -26.74
CA GLU A 50 9.98 -2.88 -25.51
C GLU A 50 9.01 -3.02 -24.31
N ILE A 51 9.50 -3.63 -23.22
CA ILE A 51 8.76 -3.78 -21.97
C ILE A 51 9.19 -2.68 -21.01
N VAL A 52 8.26 -1.80 -20.66
CA VAL A 52 8.50 -0.70 -19.70
C VAL A 52 7.63 -0.91 -18.47
N GLU A 53 8.24 -0.95 -17.30
CA GLU A 53 7.52 -0.99 -16.03
C GLU A 53 6.68 0.29 -15.85
N LYS A 54 5.46 0.13 -15.31
CA LYS A 54 4.62 1.27 -14.97
C LYS A 54 5.04 1.80 -13.61
N ASP A 55 4.95 3.12 -13.46
CA ASP A 55 5.06 3.76 -12.16
C ASP A 55 4.07 3.17 -11.18
N ILE A 56 4.49 3.11 -9.92
CA ILE A 56 3.65 2.58 -8.86
C ILE A 56 2.43 3.47 -8.63
N ASN A 57 1.29 2.84 -8.42
CA ASN A 57 0.03 3.54 -8.17
C ASN A 57 0.00 4.11 -6.73
N LEU A 58 0.10 5.44 -6.62
CA LEU A 58 0.12 6.20 -5.36
C LEU A 58 -1.27 6.62 -4.85
N MET A 59 -2.34 5.95 -5.30
CA MET A 59 -3.70 6.30 -4.90
C MET A 59 -3.91 6.27 -3.38
N LEU A 60 -3.44 5.24 -2.67
CA LEU A 60 -3.62 5.16 -1.21
C LEU A 60 -2.87 6.28 -0.46
N PRO A 61 -1.60 6.59 -0.77
CA PRO A 61 -0.94 7.77 -0.20
C PRO A 61 -1.70 9.08 -0.42
N LEU A 62 -2.22 9.32 -1.62
CA LEU A 62 -3.00 10.52 -1.93
C LEU A 62 -4.33 10.55 -1.16
N ILE A 63 -5.01 9.42 -1.01
CA ILE A 63 -6.23 9.32 -0.20
C ILE A 63 -5.92 9.56 1.28
N ASN A 64 -4.81 9.02 1.80
CA ASN A 64 -4.44 9.26 3.19
C ASN A 64 -4.16 10.75 3.42
N ASN A 65 -3.49 11.43 2.48
CA ASN A 65 -3.31 12.88 2.54
C ASN A 65 -4.66 13.63 2.51
N ILE A 66 -5.59 13.26 1.63
CA ILE A 66 -6.95 13.83 1.59
C ILE A 66 -7.65 13.76 2.96
N LEU A 67 -7.47 12.67 3.70
CA LEU A 67 -8.06 12.48 5.03
C LEU A 67 -7.40 13.31 6.13
N ASP A 68 -6.14 13.72 5.95
CA ASP A 68 -5.39 14.53 6.92
C ASP A 68 -5.44 16.04 6.60
N THR A 69 -5.75 16.42 5.36
CA THR A 69 -5.87 17.82 4.96
C THR A 69 -7.27 18.37 5.19
N LYS A 70 -7.32 19.66 5.58
CA LYS A 70 -8.55 20.46 5.65
C LYS A 70 -8.66 21.45 4.51
N ASN A 71 -7.60 21.63 3.73
CA ASN A 71 -7.56 22.60 2.64
C ASN A 71 -8.24 22.02 1.40
N ARG A 72 -9.34 22.65 0.97
CA ARG A 72 -10.12 22.20 -0.18
C ARG A 72 -9.32 22.15 -1.48
N ASP A 73 -8.44 23.11 -1.73
CA ASP A 73 -7.65 23.16 -2.96
C ASP A 73 -6.61 22.02 -3.00
N GLU A 74 -6.05 21.66 -1.85
CA GLU A 74 -5.16 20.50 -1.74
C GLU A 74 -5.92 19.18 -1.96
N ILE A 75 -7.13 19.08 -1.41
CA ILE A 75 -8.03 17.94 -1.64
C ILE A 75 -8.33 17.80 -3.14
N GLU A 76 -8.74 18.90 -3.79
CA GLU A 76 -9.03 18.92 -5.23
C GLU A 76 -7.81 18.49 -6.05
N LYS A 77 -6.62 19.00 -5.71
CA LYS A 77 -5.36 18.63 -6.36
C LYS A 77 -5.09 17.14 -6.25
N ASN A 78 -5.24 16.56 -5.06
CA ASN A 78 -5.04 15.13 -4.83
C ASN A 78 -6.04 14.28 -5.62
N PHE A 79 -7.33 14.65 -5.61
CA PHE A 79 -8.32 13.96 -6.43
C PHE A 79 -8.02 14.06 -7.92
N LYS A 80 -7.61 15.24 -8.41
CA LYS A 80 -7.19 15.42 -9.80
C LYS A 80 -6.08 14.44 -10.17
N ILE A 81 -5.03 14.34 -9.36
CA ILE A 81 -3.91 13.41 -9.59
C ILE A 81 -4.41 11.96 -9.63
N ILE A 82 -5.30 11.58 -8.71
CA ILE A 82 -5.87 10.23 -8.68
C ILE A 82 -6.66 9.91 -9.95
N LEU A 83 -7.59 10.78 -10.33
CA LEU A 83 -8.46 10.57 -11.49
C LEU A 83 -7.66 10.57 -12.80
N ASP A 84 -6.61 11.38 -12.89
CA ASP A 84 -5.81 11.49 -14.12
C ASP A 84 -4.91 10.29 -14.37
N ASN A 85 -4.31 9.73 -13.31
CA ASN A 85 -3.23 8.76 -13.44
C ASN A 85 -3.63 7.33 -13.05
N TYR A 86 -4.60 7.17 -12.14
CA TYR A 86 -4.84 5.90 -11.48
C TYR A 86 -6.24 5.32 -11.71
N ILE A 87 -7.14 6.05 -12.36
CA ILE A 87 -8.48 5.56 -12.70
C ILE A 87 -8.60 5.31 -14.20
N LEU A 88 -8.96 4.08 -14.59
CA LEU A 88 -9.11 3.69 -15.99
C LEU A 88 -10.46 3.02 -16.26
N LYS A 89 -11.27 3.62 -17.12
CA LYS A 89 -12.62 3.15 -17.48
C LYS A 89 -12.64 1.69 -17.97
N ILE A 90 -11.62 1.30 -18.74
CA ILE A 90 -11.51 -0.06 -19.31
C ILE A 90 -11.21 -1.12 -18.25
N GLU A 91 -10.74 -0.74 -17.06
CA GLU A 91 -10.23 -1.67 -16.05
C GLU A 91 -11.25 -2.11 -15.00
N ARG A 92 -12.53 -1.73 -15.15
CA ARG A 92 -13.56 -2.07 -14.17
C ARG A 92 -13.55 -3.56 -13.79
N GLU A 93 -13.37 -3.84 -12.51
CA GLU A 93 -13.45 -5.18 -11.93
C GLU A 93 -14.35 -5.13 -10.70
N LYS A 94 -15.47 -5.87 -10.74
CA LYS A 94 -16.39 -5.93 -9.61
C LYS A 94 -15.71 -6.59 -8.41
N VAL A 95 -15.57 -5.85 -7.32
CA VAL A 95 -15.03 -6.38 -6.08
C VAL A 95 -16.13 -7.12 -5.32
N LYS A 96 -15.93 -8.43 -5.09
CA LYS A 96 -16.84 -9.22 -4.25
C LYS A 96 -16.55 -8.93 -2.77
N LYS A 97 -17.49 -8.30 -2.08
CA LYS A 97 -17.40 -8.04 -0.62
C LYS A 97 -17.37 -9.31 0.25
N LYS A 98 -17.89 -10.42 -0.27
CA LYS A 98 -17.88 -11.72 0.42
C LYS A 98 -16.70 -12.54 -0.06
N ILE A 99 -15.79 -12.84 0.86
CA ILE A 99 -14.67 -13.76 0.66
C ILE A 99 -14.90 -14.99 1.54
N ASP A 100 -14.67 -16.17 0.98
CA ASP A 100 -14.80 -17.44 1.71
C ASP A 100 -13.84 -17.51 2.88
N ARG A 101 -14.38 -17.69 4.09
CA ARG A 101 -13.62 -17.84 5.33
C ARG A 101 -12.75 -19.09 5.29
N LEU A 102 -11.61 -19.03 5.96
CA LEU A 102 -10.70 -20.16 6.18
C LEU A 102 -10.80 -20.67 7.61
N SER A 103 -11.99 -20.66 8.21
CA SER A 103 -12.27 -20.96 9.64
C SER A 103 -11.62 -22.25 10.16
N SER A 104 -11.50 -23.27 9.32
CA SER A 104 -10.91 -24.57 9.67
C SER A 104 -9.38 -24.59 9.71
N LYS A 105 -8.69 -23.56 9.20
CA LYS A 105 -7.23 -23.48 9.20
C LYS A 105 -6.72 -22.80 10.47
N GLU A 106 -5.64 -23.34 11.03
CA GLU A 106 -4.89 -22.74 12.15
C GLU A 106 -4.27 -21.39 11.74
N ILE A 107 -4.15 -20.47 12.68
CA ILE A 107 -3.64 -19.11 12.43
C ILE A 107 -2.20 -19.11 11.92
N ASP A 108 -1.32 -19.95 12.49
CA ASP A 108 0.09 -20.06 12.06
C ASP A 108 0.20 -20.51 10.59
N LYS A 109 -0.70 -21.40 10.16
CA LYS A 109 -0.79 -21.83 8.75
C LYS A 109 -1.33 -20.71 7.86
N ILE A 110 -2.24 -19.86 8.35
CA ILE A 110 -2.71 -18.71 7.59
C ILE A 110 -1.57 -17.71 7.38
N GLU A 111 -0.83 -17.38 8.43
CA GLU A 111 0.30 -16.45 8.39
C GLU A 111 1.39 -16.91 7.40
N LYS A 112 1.89 -18.14 7.58
CA LYS A 112 2.95 -18.69 6.71
C LYS A 112 2.52 -18.73 5.24
N ASN A 113 1.27 -19.11 4.98
CA ASN A 113 0.77 -19.16 3.61
C ASN A 113 0.57 -17.76 3.03
N PHE A 114 0.08 -16.80 3.82
CA PHE A 114 -0.13 -15.44 3.35
C PHE A 114 1.17 -14.81 2.82
N PHE A 115 2.27 -14.93 3.57
CA PHE A 115 3.57 -14.43 3.13
C PHE A 115 4.06 -15.08 1.83
N ASN A 116 3.95 -16.40 1.72
CA ASN A 116 4.32 -17.14 0.50
C ASN A 116 3.46 -16.73 -0.71
N LEU A 117 2.17 -16.46 -0.49
CA LEU A 117 1.24 -16.06 -1.55
C LEU A 117 1.53 -14.65 -2.06
N LEU A 118 1.98 -13.74 -1.17
CA LEU A 118 2.46 -12.41 -1.55
C LEU A 118 3.65 -12.53 -2.51
N GLN A 119 4.65 -13.33 -2.14
CA GLN A 119 5.83 -13.58 -2.98
C GLN A 119 5.46 -14.14 -4.35
N LYS A 120 4.49 -15.07 -4.42
CA LYS A 120 4.04 -15.72 -5.65
C LYS A 120 3.07 -14.88 -6.50
N ASN A 121 2.64 -13.71 -6.02
CA ASN A 121 1.64 -12.88 -6.69
C ASN A 121 0.31 -13.62 -6.96
N GLU A 122 -0.12 -14.51 -6.05
CA GLU A 122 -1.38 -15.23 -6.19
C GLU A 122 -2.56 -14.38 -5.68
N GLN A 123 -2.88 -13.29 -6.38
CA GLN A 123 -3.79 -12.21 -5.94
C GLN A 123 -5.09 -12.66 -5.24
N ALA A 124 -5.81 -13.61 -5.83
CA ALA A 124 -7.05 -14.11 -5.24
C ALA A 124 -6.83 -14.78 -3.87
N GLN A 125 -5.72 -15.51 -3.72
CA GLN A 125 -5.33 -16.15 -2.47
C GLN A 125 -4.73 -15.14 -1.48
N VAL A 126 -3.93 -14.17 -1.95
CA VAL A 126 -3.43 -13.05 -1.13
C VAL A 126 -4.60 -12.33 -0.45
N ILE A 127 -5.60 -11.92 -1.23
CA ILE A 127 -6.82 -11.28 -0.72
C ILE A 127 -7.53 -12.18 0.28
N ARG A 128 -7.65 -13.48 0.00
CA ARG A 128 -8.36 -14.43 0.88
C ARG A 128 -7.66 -14.67 2.21
N TYR A 129 -6.36 -14.98 2.18
CA TYR A 129 -5.58 -15.25 3.39
C TYR A 129 -5.31 -13.98 4.17
N GLY A 130 -5.01 -12.88 3.49
CA GLY A 130 -4.82 -11.58 4.13
C GLY A 130 -6.08 -11.11 4.85
N ASN A 131 -7.26 -11.31 4.25
CA ASN A 131 -8.53 -10.95 4.88
C ASN A 131 -8.80 -11.82 6.11
N GLU A 132 -8.53 -13.13 6.04
CA GLU A 132 -8.67 -14.00 7.21
C GLU A 132 -7.70 -13.60 8.33
N LEU A 133 -6.44 -13.32 8.00
CA LEU A 133 -5.44 -12.88 8.97
C LEU A 133 -5.84 -11.54 9.60
N PHE A 134 -6.26 -10.56 8.81
CA PHE A 134 -6.75 -9.27 9.29
C PHE A 134 -7.89 -9.41 10.32
N PHE A 135 -8.84 -10.32 10.07
CA PHE A 135 -9.96 -10.53 10.99
C PHE A 135 -9.60 -11.26 12.28
N ARG A 136 -8.63 -12.19 12.23
CA ARG A 136 -8.26 -13.01 13.39
C ARG A 136 -7.14 -12.40 14.21
N ASN A 137 -6.20 -11.73 13.55
CA ASN A 137 -5.04 -11.10 14.15
C ASN A 137 -4.61 -9.90 13.30
N LYS A 138 -5.29 -8.77 13.51
CA LYS A 138 -5.06 -7.51 12.79
C LYS A 138 -3.62 -7.01 12.93
N GLU A 139 -3.08 -7.10 14.13
CA GLU A 139 -1.70 -6.70 14.43
C GLU A 139 -0.71 -7.53 13.62
N LYS A 140 -0.86 -8.86 13.62
CA LYS A 140 0.01 -9.73 12.82
C LYS A 140 -0.13 -9.52 11.33
N PHE A 141 -1.34 -9.22 10.85
CA PHE A 141 -1.54 -8.83 9.46
C PHE A 141 -0.74 -7.57 9.12
N TYR A 142 -0.85 -6.50 9.91
CA TYR A 142 -0.10 -5.25 9.71
C TYR A 142 1.40 -5.44 9.78
N GLU A 143 1.89 -6.18 10.78
CA GLU A 143 3.30 -6.54 10.90
C GLU A 143 3.80 -7.25 9.63
N THR A 144 3.04 -8.24 9.15
CA THR A 144 3.43 -9.06 7.99
C THR A 144 3.53 -8.25 6.71
N ILE A 145 2.52 -7.43 6.40
CA ILE A 145 2.51 -6.64 5.16
C ILE A 145 3.55 -5.52 5.18
N LEU A 146 3.81 -4.93 6.36
CA LEU A 146 4.80 -3.87 6.50
C LEU A 146 6.21 -4.44 6.44
N PHE A 147 6.47 -5.54 7.14
CA PHE A 147 7.72 -6.31 7.02
C PHE A 147 7.99 -6.68 5.56
N TYR A 148 7.00 -7.28 4.88
CA TYR A 148 7.09 -7.64 3.47
C TYR A 148 7.45 -6.45 2.57
N SER A 149 6.83 -5.28 2.82
CA SER A 149 7.12 -4.07 2.04
C SER A 149 8.51 -3.49 2.28
N LEU A 150 9.06 -3.64 3.50
CA LEU A 150 10.38 -3.11 3.87
C LEU A 150 11.52 -3.96 3.32
N ILE A 151 11.35 -5.29 3.27
CA ILE A 151 12.38 -6.19 2.71
C ILE A 151 12.39 -6.23 1.18
N ASN A 152 11.40 -5.63 0.52
CA ASN A 152 11.31 -5.63 -0.94
C ASN A 152 12.21 -4.53 -1.51
N ASN A 153 13.15 -4.95 -2.35
CA ASN A 153 14.16 -4.08 -2.92
C ASN A 153 13.72 -3.42 -4.21
N LYS A 154 12.72 -3.98 -4.89
CA LYS A 154 12.29 -3.53 -6.21
C LYS A 154 11.55 -2.20 -6.17
N ASN A 155 10.80 -1.95 -5.10
CA ASN A 155 10.00 -0.74 -4.98
C ASN A 155 9.97 -0.22 -3.55
N LYS A 156 10.78 0.82 -3.30
CA LYS A 156 10.94 1.44 -1.99
C LYS A 156 9.75 2.31 -1.57
N THR A 157 8.77 2.50 -2.46
CA THR A 157 7.50 3.20 -2.15
C THR A 157 6.43 2.25 -1.56
N LEU A 158 6.63 0.92 -1.61
CA LEU A 158 5.68 -0.03 -1.03
C LEU A 158 5.37 0.24 0.47
N PRO A 159 6.35 0.54 1.34
CA PRO A 159 6.06 0.89 2.74
C PRO A 159 5.10 2.08 2.87
N LEU A 160 5.20 3.10 2.00
CA LEU A 160 4.27 4.24 2.01
C LEU A 160 2.84 3.81 1.70
N ILE A 161 2.67 2.90 0.73
CA ILE A 161 1.37 2.38 0.34
C ILE A 161 0.77 1.55 1.49
N VAL A 162 1.58 0.70 2.12
CA VAL A 162 1.15 -0.11 3.26
C VAL A 162 0.74 0.75 4.43
N LEU A 163 1.58 1.72 4.82
CA LEU A 163 1.24 2.65 5.90
C LEU A 163 -0.02 3.44 5.60
N SER A 164 -0.17 3.93 4.36
CA SER A 164 -1.36 4.66 3.95
C SER A 164 -2.59 3.77 4.03
N MET A 165 -2.49 2.50 3.62
CA MET A 165 -3.58 1.53 3.76
C MET A 165 -3.98 1.35 5.22
N ILE A 166 -3.01 1.11 6.11
CA ILE A 166 -3.24 0.93 7.55
C ILE A 166 -3.97 2.16 8.11
N ASN A 167 -3.44 3.36 7.86
CA ASN A 167 -4.03 4.61 8.35
C ASN A 167 -5.45 4.82 7.83
N ILE A 168 -5.71 4.56 6.55
CA ILE A 168 -7.05 4.68 5.98
C ILE A 168 -7.98 3.66 6.63
N ILE A 169 -7.57 2.39 6.80
CA ILE A 169 -8.38 1.35 7.46
C ILE A 169 -8.79 1.80 8.87
N GLU A 170 -7.85 2.33 9.66
CA GLU A 170 -8.16 2.80 11.01
C GLU A 170 -9.12 4.01 11.01
N LYS A 171 -8.99 4.92 10.03
CA LYS A 171 -9.88 6.09 9.90
C LYS A 171 -11.29 5.75 9.41
N VAL A 172 -11.43 4.81 8.47
CA VAL A 172 -12.73 4.44 7.88
C VAL A 172 -13.49 3.39 8.67
N GLY A 173 -12.85 2.76 9.65
CA GLY A 173 -13.46 1.76 10.52
C GLY A 173 -13.53 0.35 9.93
N LYS A 174 -13.76 -0.62 10.81
CA LYS A 174 -13.81 -2.07 10.50
C LYS A 174 -14.98 -2.43 9.57
N GLU A 175 -16.00 -1.59 9.48
CA GLU A 175 -17.14 -1.77 8.59
C GLU A 175 -16.81 -1.39 7.14
N ASN A 176 -15.82 -0.51 6.92
CA ASN A 176 -15.44 -0.02 5.58
C ASN A 176 -14.00 -0.37 5.16
N TYR A 177 -13.24 -1.07 6.01
CA TYR A 177 -11.84 -1.48 5.74
C TYR A 177 -11.63 -2.18 4.39
N PHE A 178 -12.68 -2.83 3.87
CA PHE A 178 -12.55 -3.73 2.73
C PHE A 178 -12.08 -3.01 1.46
N TYR A 179 -12.49 -1.76 1.25
CA TYR A 179 -12.09 -1.00 0.06
C TYR A 179 -10.59 -0.64 0.06
N PRO A 180 -10.04 0.04 1.11
CA PRO A 180 -8.59 0.28 1.16
C PRO A 180 -7.79 -1.02 1.24
N PHE A 181 -8.32 -2.06 1.92
CA PHE A 181 -7.71 -3.39 1.95
C PHE A 181 -7.52 -3.98 0.55
N ILE A 182 -8.57 -4.02 -0.28
CA ILE A 182 -8.47 -4.59 -1.63
C ILE A 182 -7.52 -3.80 -2.52
N ILE A 183 -7.57 -2.46 -2.44
CA ILE A 183 -6.63 -1.61 -3.18
C ILE A 183 -5.20 -1.94 -2.77
N GLY A 184 -4.90 -1.96 -1.47
CA GLY A 184 -3.54 -2.20 -0.99
C GLY A 184 -3.04 -3.62 -1.27
N MET A 185 -3.88 -4.66 -1.11
CA MET A 185 -3.49 -6.04 -1.43
C MET A 185 -3.19 -6.22 -2.92
N ARG A 186 -3.99 -5.59 -3.79
CA ARG A 186 -3.75 -5.60 -5.24
C ARG A 186 -2.49 -4.85 -5.64
N LEU A 187 -2.07 -3.85 -4.88
CA LEU A 187 -0.80 -3.17 -5.10
C LEU A 187 0.37 -4.03 -4.58
N LEU A 188 0.27 -4.54 -3.36
CA LEU A 188 1.33 -5.32 -2.72
C LEU A 188 1.67 -6.61 -3.44
N GLY A 189 0.68 -7.41 -3.83
CA GLY A 189 0.99 -8.69 -4.43
C GLY A 189 1.56 -8.57 -5.85
N ARG A 190 1.47 -7.40 -6.50
CA ARG A 190 1.49 -7.29 -7.96
C ARG A 190 2.78 -6.81 -8.59
N TYR A 191 3.55 -5.99 -7.88
CA TYR A 191 4.85 -5.59 -8.36
C TYR A 191 5.84 -6.76 -8.21
N PRO A 192 6.81 -6.91 -9.11
CA PRO A 192 7.90 -7.86 -8.93
C PRO A 192 8.55 -7.64 -7.56
N ASN A 193 8.93 -8.74 -6.92
CA ASN A 193 9.54 -8.70 -5.61
C ASN A 193 10.97 -9.21 -5.72
N GLU A 194 11.90 -8.45 -5.17
CA GLU A 194 13.31 -8.82 -5.09
C GLU A 194 13.74 -8.68 -3.63
N PHE A 195 14.48 -9.68 -3.11
CA PHE A 195 14.86 -9.75 -1.68
C PHE A 195 16.37 -9.88 -1.47
N ASN A 196 17.18 -9.71 -2.52
CA ASN A 196 18.64 -9.86 -2.46
C ASN A 196 19.32 -8.99 -1.38
N GLU A 197 18.97 -7.70 -1.26
CA GLU A 197 19.49 -6.83 -0.18
C GLU A 197 19.15 -7.39 1.21
N TYR A 198 17.94 -7.94 1.41
CA TYR A 198 17.58 -8.61 2.64
C TYR A 198 18.42 -9.88 2.88
N GLU A 199 18.64 -10.70 1.85
CA GLU A 199 19.49 -11.89 1.94
C GLU A 199 20.95 -11.56 2.28
N GLU A 200 21.48 -10.45 1.75
CA GLU A 200 22.80 -9.93 2.09
C GLU A 200 22.86 -9.42 3.53
N ALA A 201 21.84 -8.65 3.96
CA ALA A 201 21.75 -8.08 5.30
C ALA A 201 21.62 -9.14 6.40
N VAL A 202 21.05 -10.32 6.11
CA VAL A 202 20.96 -11.45 7.06
C VAL A 202 22.34 -11.87 7.61
N ASN A 203 23.41 -11.64 6.85
CA ASN A 203 24.76 -12.04 7.21
C ASN A 203 25.59 -10.92 7.87
N LYS A 204 24.98 -9.74 8.13
CA LYS A 204 25.65 -8.59 8.73
C LYS A 204 25.37 -8.50 10.23
N ASP A 205 26.27 -7.84 10.94
CA ASP A 205 26.04 -7.50 12.35
C ASP A 205 24.84 -6.55 12.47
N GLY A 206 23.94 -6.87 13.39
CA GLY A 206 22.68 -6.15 13.57
C GLY A 206 22.88 -4.69 13.98
N ILE A 207 21.99 -3.81 13.51
CA ILE A 207 21.97 -2.39 13.87
C ILE A 207 20.75 -2.10 14.75
N GLU A 208 20.97 -1.37 15.84
CA GLU A 208 19.89 -0.90 16.72
C GLU A 208 19.15 0.29 16.12
N TYR A 209 17.84 0.38 16.36
CA TYR A 209 17.01 1.42 15.73
C TYR A 209 17.39 2.84 16.18
N ASP A 210 17.86 3.00 17.41
CA ASP A 210 18.25 4.29 17.97
C ASP A 210 19.38 4.97 17.15
N GLU A 211 20.20 4.18 16.47
CA GLU A 211 21.29 4.67 15.59
C GLU A 211 20.74 5.28 14.29
N ILE A 212 19.56 4.82 13.85
CA ILE A 212 18.93 5.22 12.58
C ILE A 212 17.90 6.34 12.79
N SER A 213 17.24 6.33 13.94
CA SER A 213 16.08 7.18 14.23
C SER A 213 16.34 8.68 14.04
N LYS A 214 17.58 9.14 14.26
CA LYS A 214 17.99 10.55 14.12
C LYS A 214 18.03 11.02 12.67
N GLU A 215 18.34 10.13 11.73
CA GLU A 215 18.42 10.44 10.29
C GLU A 215 17.03 10.53 9.65
N ILE A 216 16.01 9.89 10.26
CA ILE A 216 14.62 9.84 9.78
C ILE A 216 13.90 11.20 9.88
N GLU A 217 14.40 12.11 10.70
CA GLU A 217 13.77 13.42 10.96
C GLU A 217 14.21 14.53 10.00
N THR A 218 15.03 14.22 8.99
CA THR A 218 15.57 15.23 8.05
C THR A 218 14.59 15.58 6.91
N GLU A 219 14.47 16.87 6.58
CA GLU A 219 13.35 17.43 5.79
C GLU A 219 13.51 17.41 4.26
N LYS A 220 14.63 16.93 3.69
CA LYS A 220 14.84 16.89 2.23
C LYS A 220 15.02 15.48 1.74
N ILE A 221 13.90 14.82 1.53
CA ILE A 221 13.86 13.42 1.16
C ILE A 221 12.82 13.26 0.04
N ASP A 222 13.15 12.54 -1.05
CA ASP A 222 12.15 12.21 -2.08
C ASP A 222 11.05 11.28 -1.52
N ILE A 223 9.98 11.07 -2.29
CA ILE A 223 8.80 10.35 -1.81
C ILE A 223 9.06 8.88 -1.46
N GLU A 224 9.95 8.21 -2.21
CA GLU A 224 10.28 6.81 -1.95
C GLU A 224 11.04 6.72 -0.63
N ASN A 225 11.99 7.63 -0.51
CA ASN A 225 12.85 7.75 0.64
C ASN A 225 12.06 8.13 1.91
N TYR A 226 11.11 9.04 1.80
CA TYR A 226 10.20 9.42 2.89
C TYR A 226 9.32 8.24 3.29
N GLY A 227 8.74 7.57 2.30
CA GLY A 227 7.86 6.42 2.47
C GLY A 227 8.50 5.28 3.25
N TYR A 228 9.68 4.88 2.81
CA TYR A 228 10.45 3.81 3.42
C TYR A 228 10.80 4.12 4.88
N LEU A 229 11.34 5.31 5.18
CA LEU A 229 11.75 5.65 6.56
C LEU A 229 10.57 5.80 7.51
N LYS A 230 9.44 6.35 7.05
CA LYS A 230 8.21 6.34 7.84
C LYS A 230 7.74 4.91 8.13
N GLY A 231 7.84 4.02 7.13
CA GLY A 231 7.56 2.59 7.27
C GLY A 231 8.44 1.93 8.32
N LEU A 232 9.75 2.19 8.24
CA LEU A 232 10.75 1.70 9.18
C LEU A 232 10.48 2.17 10.60
N LYS A 233 10.20 3.46 10.78
CA LYS A 233 9.85 4.05 12.08
C LYS A 233 8.62 3.39 12.68
N TYR A 234 7.53 3.36 11.91
CA TYR A 234 6.29 2.73 12.37
C TYR A 234 6.50 1.26 12.74
N PHE A 235 7.25 0.51 11.92
CA PHE A 235 7.54 -0.90 12.19
C PHE A 235 8.30 -1.07 13.50
N ASN A 236 9.33 -0.25 13.73
CA ASN A 236 10.14 -0.32 14.94
C ASN A 236 9.38 0.11 16.20
N GLU A 237 8.47 1.07 16.10
CA GLU A 237 7.71 1.55 17.25
C GLU A 237 6.55 0.62 17.63
N ASN A 238 5.99 -0.12 16.66
CA ASN A 238 4.74 -0.87 16.87
C ASN A 238 4.92 -2.39 16.91
N PHE A 239 6.04 -2.95 16.44
CA PHE A 239 6.23 -4.40 16.38
C PHE A 239 7.52 -4.88 17.03
N ASN A 240 7.42 -6.02 17.72
CA ASN A 240 8.55 -6.76 18.28
C ASN A 240 8.91 -7.96 17.39
N HIS A 241 9.36 -7.67 16.17
CA HIS A 241 9.66 -8.70 15.18
C HIS A 241 11.08 -9.27 15.36
N PRO A 242 11.29 -10.59 15.29
CA PRO A 242 12.61 -11.20 15.49
C PRO A 242 13.68 -10.81 14.45
N LYS A 243 13.27 -10.22 13.32
CA LYS A 243 14.17 -9.74 12.26
C LYS A 243 14.30 -8.21 12.21
N LYS A 244 13.90 -7.50 13.26
CA LYS A 244 13.97 -6.04 13.35
C LYS A 244 15.36 -5.48 13.05
N ASN A 245 16.41 -6.11 13.57
CA ASN A 245 17.80 -5.69 13.33
C ASN A 245 18.21 -5.80 11.85
N ILE A 246 17.64 -6.74 11.10
CA ILE A 246 17.89 -6.86 9.64
C ILE A 246 17.20 -5.73 8.88
N ILE A 247 15.97 -5.40 9.27
CA ILE A 247 15.23 -4.26 8.70
C ILE A 247 15.96 -2.93 8.96
N ASN A 248 16.58 -2.81 10.14
CA ASN A 248 17.42 -1.67 10.50
C ASN A 248 18.67 -1.56 9.62
N ILE A 249 19.37 -2.68 9.34
CA ILE A 249 20.49 -2.69 8.38
C ILE A 249 20.04 -2.15 7.02
N LEU A 250 18.91 -2.64 6.50
CA LEU A 250 18.36 -2.14 5.23
C LEU A 250 18.02 -0.64 5.29
N GLY A 251 17.56 -0.16 6.45
CA GLY A 251 17.34 1.26 6.71
C GLY A 251 18.60 2.11 6.62
N MET A 252 19.69 1.67 7.26
CA MET A 252 20.97 2.37 7.22
C MET A 252 21.57 2.40 5.82
N GLU A 253 21.64 1.26 5.14
CA GLU A 253 22.16 1.20 3.77
C GLU A 253 21.39 2.13 2.84
N TYR A 254 20.09 2.26 3.06
CA TYR A 254 19.25 3.14 2.29
C TYR A 254 19.51 4.62 2.58
N ILE A 255 19.79 4.98 3.84
CA ILE A 255 20.19 6.34 4.22
C ILE A 255 21.56 6.68 3.62
N GLU A 256 22.53 5.76 3.72
CA GLU A 256 23.88 5.96 3.19
C GLU A 256 23.88 6.17 1.67
N LYS A 257 23.06 5.40 0.94
CA LYS A 257 22.88 5.55 -0.52
C LYS A 257 22.30 6.91 -0.94
N ARG A 258 21.62 7.66 -0.06
CA ARG A 258 21.11 9.02 -0.38
C ARG A 258 22.17 10.10 -0.35
N GLY A 259 23.25 9.87 0.40
CA GLY A 259 24.35 10.83 0.55
C GLY A 259 25.33 10.83 -0.63
N MET A 260 25.16 9.92 -1.59
CA MET A 260 25.96 9.81 -2.83
C MET A 260 25.20 10.42 -4.01
#